data_AF-A0A2X3H1U4-F1
#
_entry.id   AF-A0A2X3H1U4-F1
#
_cell.length_a   1.000
_cell.length_b   1.000
_cell.length_c   1.000
_cell.angle_alpha   90.00
_cell.angle_beta   90.00
_cell.angle_gamma   90.00
#
_symmetry.space_group_name_H-M   'P 1'
#
loop_
_entity.id
_entity.type
_entity.pdbx_description
1 polymer ?
#
loop_
_entity_poly.entity_id
_entity_poly.type
_entity_poly.pdbx_seq_one_letter_code
_entity_poly.pdbx_strand_id
1 'polypeptide(L)' 'MAHQPRWTMSQVTELFNKPLIDLLFEAQQIHRQHFDPRQVQVSTLLSIKTGACRKIVNIARRAHATQTRPRSRAPDGG' A
#
# COMPACT_ATOMS: atom_id res chain seq x y z
N MET A 1 -30.57 9.20 -5.36
CA MET A 1 -29.23 8.57 -5.33
C MET A 1 -29.37 7.27 -4.55
N ALA A 2 -29.22 6.12 -5.21
CA ALA A 2 -29.36 4.83 -4.53
C ALA A 2 -28.18 4.63 -3.57
N HIS A 3 -28.48 4.30 -2.31
CA HIS A 3 -27.46 3.97 -1.32
C HIS A 3 -26.89 2.59 -1.67
N GLN A 4 -25.62 2.54 -2.09
CA GLN A 4 -24.93 1.27 -2.30
C GLN A 4 -24.84 0.54 -0.94
N PRO A 5 -25.20 -0.75 -0.88
CA PRO A 5 -25.12 -1.52 0.36
C PRO A 5 -23.68 -1.51 0.88
N ARG A 6 -23.51 -1.19 2.17
CA ARG A 6 -22.21 -1.28 2.84
C ARG A 6 -21.91 -2.71 3.23
N TRP A 7 -20.65 -3.10 3.08
CA TRP A 7 -20.14 -4.36 3.58
C TRP A 7 -20.16 -4.40 5.11
N THR A 8 -20.59 -5.54 5.65
CA THR A 8 -20.47 -5.86 7.07
C THR A 8 -19.18 -6.64 7.33
N MET A 9 -18.67 -6.60 8.57
CA MET A 9 -17.50 -7.40 8.96
C MET A 9 -17.72 -8.90 8.78
N SER A 10 -18.92 -9.40 9.04
CA SER A 10 -19.27 -10.81 8.86
C SER A 10 -19.10 -11.26 7.42
N GLN A 11 -19.61 -10.47 6.46
CA GLN A 11 -19.52 -10.78 5.03
C GLN A 11 -18.07 -10.79 4.54
N VAL A 12 -17.24 -9.86 5.01
CA VAL A 12 -15.81 -9.85 4.66
C VAL A 12 -15.10 -11.06 5.27
N THR A 13 -15.41 -11.39 6.53
CA THR A 13 -14.81 -12.53 7.23
C THR A 13 -15.11 -13.85 6.53
N GLU A 14 -16.31 -14.00 5.98
CA GLU A 14 -16.70 -15.17 5.18
C GLU A 14 -15.81 -15.35 3.93
N LEU A 15 -15.46 -14.25 3.25
CA LEU A 15 -14.54 -14.29 2.10
C LEU A 15 -13.14 -14.76 2.51
N PHE A 16 -12.62 -14.29 3.64
CA PHE A 16 -11.30 -14.72 4.15
C PHE A 16 -11.27 -16.19 4.57
N ASN A 17 -12.41 -16.76 4.96
CA ASN A 17 -12.55 -18.16 5.35
C ASN A 17 -12.88 -19.10 4.17
N LYS A 18 -13.13 -18.56 2.97
CA LYS A 18 -13.46 -19.35 1.78
C LYS A 18 -12.22 -20.13 1.30
N PRO A 19 -12.38 -21.35 0.74
CA PRO A 19 -11.27 -22.03 0.08
C PRO A 19 -10.64 -21.15 -1.00
N LEU A 20 -9.31 -21.04 -0.98
CA LEU A 20 -8.57 -20.07 -1.80
C LEU A 20 -8.89 -20.21 -3.31
N ILE A 21 -9.01 -21.43 -3.82
CA ILE A 21 -9.24 -21.68 -5.25
C ILE A 21 -10.64 -21.23 -5.67
N ASP A 22 -11.65 -21.47 -4.84
CA ASP A 22 -13.02 -21.03 -5.10
C ASP A 22 -13.12 -19.51 -5.07
N LEU A 23 -12.44 -18.87 -4.11
CA LEU A 23 -12.36 -17.41 -4.03
C LEU A 23 -11.65 -16.80 -5.25
N LEU A 24 -10.54 -17.39 -5.69
CA LEU A 24 -9.82 -16.93 -6.88
C LEU A 24 -10.67 -17.07 -8.15
N PHE A 25 -11.43 -18.16 -8.29
CA PHE A 25 -12.32 -18.34 -9.42
C PHE A 25 -13.42 -17.27 -9.44
N GLU A 26 -14.10 -17.04 -8.32
CA GLU A 26 -15.11 -15.99 -8.19
C GLU A 26 -14.53 -14.60 -8.48
N ALA A 27 -13.36 -14.29 -7.92
CA ALA A 27 -12.68 -13.02 -8.16
C ALA A 27 -12.36 -12.80 -9.65
N GLN A 28 -11.92 -13.85 -10.36
CA GLN A 28 -11.68 -13.78 -11.80
C GLN A 28 -12.96 -13.53 -12.59
N GLN A 29 -14.07 -14.17 -12.21
CA GLN A 29 -15.37 -13.94 -12.86
C GLN A 29 -15.80 -12.48 -12.70
N ILE A 30 -15.74 -11.94 -11.49
CA ILE A 30 -16.11 -10.54 -11.21
C ILE A 30 -15.15 -9.58 -11.94
N HIS A 31 -13.86 -9.85 -11.94
CA HIS A 31 -12.88 -9.00 -12.64
C HIS A 31 -13.19 -8.92 -14.15
N ARG A 32 -13.51 -10.04 -14.80
CA ARG A 32 -13.86 -10.09 -16.24
C ARG A 32 -15.19 -9.39 -16.57
N GLN A 33 -16.10 -9.28 -15.60
CA GLN A 33 -17.36 -8.54 -15.78
C GLN A 33 -17.16 -7.02 -15.79
N HIS A 34 -16.11 -6.53 -15.12
CA HIS A 34 -15.90 -5.09 -14.90
C HIS A 34 -14.66 -4.53 -15.63
N PHE A 35 -13.71 -5.37 -16.03
CA PHE A 35 -12.45 -4.98 -16.66
C PHE A 35 -12.14 -5.84 -17.89
N ASP A 36 -11.44 -5.29 -18.88
CA ASP A 36 -10.91 -6.09 -19.99
C ASP A 36 -9.80 -7.01 -19.45
N PRO A 37 -9.98 -8.35 -19.50
CA PRO A 37 -9.00 -9.29 -18.93
C PRO A 37 -7.64 -9.27 -19.64
N ARG A 38 -7.52 -8.60 -20.78
CA ARG A 38 -6.27 -8.47 -21.55
C ARG A 38 -5.56 -7.15 -21.31
N GLN A 39 -6.13 -6.26 -20.49
CA GLN A 39 -5.55 -4.96 -20.17
C GLN A 39 -4.98 -4.94 -18.76
N VAL A 40 -3.82 -4.30 -18.62
CA VAL A 40 -3.15 -4.10 -17.33
C VAL A 40 -2.75 -2.64 -17.22
N GLN A 41 -3.02 -2.01 -16.07
CA GLN A 41 -2.59 -0.65 -15.79
C GLN A 41 -1.07 -0.61 -15.56
N VAL A 42 -0.37 0.24 -16.32
CA VAL A 42 1.07 0.50 -16.14
C VAL A 42 1.25 1.87 -15.51
N SER A 43 2.03 1.96 -14.43
CA SER A 43 2.32 3.23 -13.75
C SER A 43 3.78 3.24 -13.29
N THR A 44 4.50 4.29 -13.66
CA THR A 44 5.90 4.50 -13.26
C THR A 44 5.95 5.47 -12.09
N LEU A 45 6.42 4.99 -10.94
CA LEU A 45 6.62 5.84 -9.77
C LEU A 45 8.09 6.29 -9.70
N LEU A 46 8.31 7.61 -9.60
CA LEU A 46 9.63 8.18 -9.33
C LEU A 46 9.78 8.50 -7.85
N SER A 47 10.86 8.02 -7.24
CA SER A 47 11.21 8.38 -5.86
C SER A 47 11.93 9.74 -5.82
N ILE A 48 11.18 10.83 -5.85
CA ILE A 48 11.70 12.22 -5.90
C ILE A 48 12.50 12.60 -4.63
N LYS A 49 12.26 11.93 -3.50
CA LYS A 49 13.03 12.13 -2.26
C LYS A 49 13.40 10.79 -1.63
N THR A 50 14.67 10.39 -1.77
CA THR A 50 15.26 9.24 -1.10
C THR A 50 15.99 9.67 0.16
N GLY A 51 15.50 9.29 1.34
CA GLY A 51 16.13 9.60 2.63
C GLY A 51 15.20 9.33 3.80
N ALA A 52 15.75 9.33 5.03
CA ALA A 52 15.07 8.97 6.26
C ALA A 52 13.67 9.62 6.39
N CYS A 53 12.62 8.80 6.30
CA CYS A 53 11.28 9.20 6.65
C CYS A 53 11.19 9.29 8.18
N ARG A 54 10.67 10.41 8.70
CA ARG A 54 10.46 10.59 10.14
C ARG A 54 9.51 9.56 10.76
N LYS A 55 8.71 8.87 9.95
CA LYS A 55 7.81 7.79 10.36
C LYS A 55 8.45 6.46 9.93
N ILE A 56 8.87 5.66 10.90
CA ILE A 56 9.32 4.29 10.67
C ILE A 56 8.08 3.40 10.68
N VAL A 57 7.86 2.67 9.58
CA VAL A 57 6.87 1.59 9.50
C VAL A 57 7.61 0.27 9.35
N ASN A 58 7.22 -0.74 10.12
CA ASN A 58 8.04 -1.94 10.37
C ASN A 58 8.37 -2.79 9.12
N ILE A 59 7.65 -2.60 8.01
CA ILE A 59 7.84 -3.34 6.76
C ILE A 59 8.73 -2.62 5.74
N ALA A 60 9.13 -1.37 5.99
CA ALA A 60 9.94 -0.61 5.04
C ALA A 60 11.42 -1.01 5.13
N ARG A 61 11.96 -1.62 4.06
CA ARG A 61 13.39 -2.00 3.94
C ARG A 61 14.38 -0.82 4.05
N ARG A 62 13.93 0.43 3.86
CA ARG A 62 14.77 1.64 3.97
C ARG A 62 14.44 2.44 5.23
N ALA A 63 14.61 1.82 6.40
CA ALA A 63 14.70 2.50 7.67
C ALA A 63 16.17 2.50 8.10
N HIS A 64 16.91 3.58 7.87
CA HIS A 64 18.20 3.75 8.56
C HIS A 64 17.90 4.09 10.04
N ALA A 65 17.66 3.04 10.82
CA ALA A 65 17.72 3.10 12.28
C ALA A 65 19.19 3.01 12.70
N THR A 66 19.97 4.07 12.46
CA THR A 66 21.28 4.21 13.10
C THR A 66 21.55 5.69 13.38
N GLN A 67 21.75 5.96 14.66
CA GLN A 67 21.82 7.28 15.27
C GLN A 67 23.22 7.91 15.11
N THR A 68 23.28 9.23 15.32
CA THR A 68 24.44 10.07 15.74
C THR A 68 25.23 10.85 14.67
N ARG A 69 24.93 12.15 14.58
CA ARG A 69 25.96 13.21 14.63
C ARG A 69 25.34 14.47 15.26
N PRO A 70 25.81 14.93 16.44
CA PRO A 70 25.49 16.26 16.92
C PRO A 70 26.33 17.24 16.10
N ARG A 71 25.72 18.10 15.28
CA ARG A 71 26.48 19.18 14.65
C ARG A 71 26.60 20.31 15.67
N SER A 72 27.75 20.35 16.33
CA SER A 72 28.22 21.44 17.19
C SER A 72 28.19 22.80 16.45
N ARG A 73 27.88 23.86 17.20
CA ARG A 73 28.28 25.29 17.01
C ARG A 73 29.72 25.40 16.45
N ALA A 74 30.22 26.42 15.73
CA ALA A 74 29.94 27.85 15.41
C ALA A 74 30.92 28.23 14.22
N PRO A 75 31.26 29.49 13.81
CA PRO A 75 30.83 30.85 14.24
C PRO A 75 30.45 31.83 13.09
N ASP A 76 30.10 33.05 13.51
CA ASP A 76 29.76 34.25 12.74
C ASP A 76 30.81 34.68 11.71
N GLY A 77 30.38 35.37 10.64
CA GLY A 77 31.27 36.15 9.77
C GLY A 77 30.73 36.40 8.36
N GLY A 78 30.23 37.62 8.13
CA GLY A 78 29.80 38.14 6.84
C GLY A 78 29.03 39.44 6.99
#